data_AF-A0A1F3IX62-F1
#
_entry.id   AF-A0A1F3IX62-F1
#
_cell.length_a   1.000
_cell.length_b   1.000
_cell.length_c   1.000
_cell.angle_alpha   90.00
_cell.angle_beta   90.00
_cell.angle_gamma   90.00
#
_symmetry.space_group_name_H-M   'P 1'
#
loop_
_entity.id
_entity.type
_entity.pdbx_description
1 polymer ?
#
loop_
_entity_poly.entity_id
_entity_poly.type
_entity_poly.pdbx_seq_one_letter_code
_entity_poly.pdbx_strand_id
1 'polypeptide(L)'
;MREVQNQYKFTEGENHQFEIIGFTEIPETNDSFFILKNQFGGKHLLKSIHYAHYNYKVGDTINCRIDKINCSGKVFLEPENPFYKSGEIYDFDVIGYSTQINSIGETENTIIVKDLYGHENNCPLPDSISHEQIAGKIKCKVVRIKKGQLFLIHSSTESTKKLLQIGKKYTFTVHEIKDLDNIKFYILHDDYGNSYALKQDMYKHYNLCIGRQIECVVTKFGSDGQLKIEPKHPHYKIGKKYPFKFLRIDNDPDLLDKESKVIIVLDAYGIETKVSSYKPEIFDKPMPEYLNCLVEGVRKGKAILSIW
;
A
#
# COMPACT_ATOMS: atom_id res chain seq x y z
N MET A 1 -4.41 -29.07 26.53
CA MET A 1 -3.80 -28.24 25.47
C MET A 1 -4.63 -26.97 25.36
N ARG A 2 -4.06 -25.82 25.72
CA ARG A 2 -4.72 -24.53 25.45
C ARG A 2 -4.48 -24.22 23.98
N GLU A 3 -5.54 -23.99 23.22
CA GLU A 3 -5.41 -23.41 21.88
C GLU A 3 -4.63 -22.11 22.02
N VAL A 4 -3.45 -22.05 21.39
CA VAL A 4 -2.77 -20.79 21.13
C VAL A 4 -3.66 -20.09 20.09
N GLN A 5 -4.62 -19.30 20.56
CA GLN A 5 -5.37 -18.39 19.70
C GLN A 5 -4.37 -17.57 18.90
N ASN A 6 -4.50 -17.58 17.57
CA ASN A 6 -3.74 -16.75 16.64
C ASN A 6 -3.74 -15.29 17.14
N GLN A 7 -2.70 -14.89 17.86
CA GLN A 7 -2.79 -13.77 18.81
C GLN A 7 -2.71 -12.38 18.14
N TYR A 8 -2.61 -12.31 16.81
CA TYR A 8 -2.43 -11.04 16.09
C TYR A 8 -3.07 -11.07 14.70
N LYS A 9 -4.39 -11.21 14.61
CA LYS A 9 -5.07 -11.04 13.32
C LYS A 9 -5.57 -9.60 13.17
N PHE A 10 -4.64 -8.68 12.97
CA PHE A 10 -4.97 -7.36 12.45
C PHE A 10 -5.50 -7.51 11.01
N THR A 11 -6.51 -6.74 10.66
CA THR A 11 -6.96 -6.61 9.26
C THR A 11 -6.53 -5.25 8.72
N GLU A 12 -5.99 -5.21 7.50
CA GLU A 12 -5.71 -3.93 6.82
C GLU A 12 -6.98 -3.07 6.76
N GLY A 13 -6.86 -1.79 7.11
CA GLY A 13 -7.95 -0.81 7.13
C GLY A 13 -8.65 -0.64 8.47
N GLU A 14 -8.50 -1.57 9.43
CA GLU A 14 -9.06 -1.43 10.77
C GLU A 14 -8.30 -0.39 11.61
N ASN A 15 -9.00 0.24 12.56
CA ASN A 15 -8.40 1.13 13.55
C ASN A 15 -8.28 0.43 14.90
N HIS A 16 -7.12 0.55 15.53
CA HIS A 16 -6.81 -0.04 16.84
C HIS A 16 -6.08 0.98 17.73
N GLN A 17 -6.23 0.84 19.04
CA GLN A 17 -5.51 1.66 20.02
C GLN A 17 -4.13 1.09 20.31
N PHE A 18 -3.15 1.98 20.43
CA PHE A 18 -1.78 1.67 20.79
C PHE A 18 -1.26 2.64 21.85
N GLU A 19 -0.57 2.11 22.84
CA GLU A 19 0.16 2.90 23.85
C GLU A 19 1.61 3.13 23.37
N ILE A 20 2.09 4.37 23.42
CA ILE A 20 3.49 4.70 23.16
C ILE A 20 4.31 4.36 24.41
N ILE A 21 4.96 3.20 24.43
CA ILE A 21 5.69 2.71 25.61
C ILE A 21 7.18 3.08 25.61
N GLY A 22 7.68 3.64 24.52
CA GLY A 22 9.08 4.01 24.42
C GLY A 22 9.45 4.71 23.12
N PHE A 23 10.72 5.06 23.02
CA PHE A 23 11.33 5.72 21.87
C PHE A 23 12.74 5.15 21.67
N THR A 24 13.14 4.96 20.42
CA THR A 24 14.46 4.43 20.08
C THR A 24 14.99 5.11 18.83
N GLU A 25 16.30 5.27 18.76
CA GLU A 25 17.03 5.79 17.60
C GLU A 25 17.97 4.71 17.12
N ILE A 26 18.03 4.49 15.81
CA ILE A 26 19.00 3.58 15.21
C ILE A 26 20.28 4.38 14.99
N PRO A 27 21.38 4.03 15.68
CA PRO A 27 22.68 4.67 15.45
C PRO A 27 23.03 4.65 13.96
N GLU A 28 23.73 5.68 13.48
CA GLU A 28 24.24 5.81 12.10
C GLU A 28 23.20 6.12 11.00
N THR A 29 21.90 5.95 11.25
CA THR A 29 20.86 6.16 10.21
C THR A 29 20.02 7.43 10.40
N ASN A 30 20.18 8.15 11.53
CA ASN A 30 19.30 9.24 11.99
C ASN A 30 17.81 8.86 12.02
N ASP A 31 17.49 7.56 11.98
CA ASP A 31 16.12 7.09 12.04
C ASP A 31 15.71 6.91 13.49
N SER A 32 14.59 7.53 13.85
CA SER A 32 13.97 7.37 15.16
C SER A 32 12.55 6.81 15.06
N PHE A 33 12.17 6.06 16.10
CA PHE A 33 10.94 5.30 16.15
C PHE A 33 10.29 5.39 17.53
N PHE A 34 8.97 5.57 17.55
CA PHE A 34 8.15 5.27 18.70
C PHE A 34 7.92 3.76 18.79
N ILE A 35 8.00 3.22 20.00
CA ILE A 35 7.68 1.82 20.31
C ILE A 35 6.23 1.80 20.80
N LEU A 36 5.35 1.21 19.99
CA LEU A 36 3.92 1.12 20.26
C LEU A 36 3.59 -0.26 20.83
N LYS A 37 2.72 -0.31 21.83
CA LYS A 37 2.19 -1.55 22.41
C LYS A 37 0.69 -1.64 22.12
N ASN A 38 0.26 -2.75 21.53
CA ASN A 38 -1.17 -3.00 21.31
C ASN A 38 -1.84 -3.59 22.57
N GLN A 39 -3.17 -3.67 22.55
CA GLN A 39 -3.98 -4.26 23.64
C GLN A 39 -3.63 -5.72 24.00
N PHE A 40 -2.97 -6.44 23.09
CA PHE A 40 -2.55 -7.84 23.28
C PHE A 40 -1.10 -7.97 23.78
N GLY A 41 -0.40 -6.83 24.01
CA GLY A 41 0.98 -6.79 24.46
C GLY A 41 2.05 -6.84 23.35
N GLY A 42 1.65 -7.00 22.09
CA GLY A 42 2.55 -6.98 20.94
C GLY A 42 3.13 -5.59 20.67
N LYS A 43 4.42 -5.53 20.31
CA LYS A 43 5.15 -4.28 20.06
C LYS A 43 5.26 -3.99 18.57
N HIS A 44 5.19 -2.71 18.20
CA HIS A 44 5.28 -2.21 16.83
C HIS A 44 6.16 -0.97 16.78
N LEU A 45 6.79 -0.69 15.64
CA LEU A 45 7.58 0.53 15.43
C LEU A 45 6.82 1.52 14.56
N LEU A 46 6.80 2.78 14.99
CA LEU A 46 6.26 3.90 14.23
C LEU A 46 7.37 4.93 14.00
N LYS A 47 7.75 5.17 12.74
CA LYS A 47 8.85 6.07 12.39
C LYS A 47 8.48 7.52 12.75
N SER A 48 9.15 8.11 13.73
CA SER A 48 8.75 9.36 14.40
C SER A 48 8.82 10.57 13.47
N ILE A 49 9.78 10.62 12.54
CA ILE A 49 10.02 11.77 11.65
C ILE A 49 8.78 12.13 10.81
N HIS A 50 7.94 11.16 10.48
CA HIS A 50 6.71 11.37 9.72
C HIS A 50 5.60 12.03 10.55
N TYR A 51 5.71 12.01 11.87
CA TYR A 51 4.65 12.40 12.81
C TYR A 51 5.13 13.39 13.87
N ALA A 52 6.32 13.98 13.71
CA ALA A 52 6.89 14.89 14.68
C ALA A 52 5.95 16.06 15.03
N HIS A 53 5.23 16.57 14.02
CA HIS A 53 4.25 17.65 14.15
C HIS A 53 2.98 17.27 14.95
N TYR A 54 2.72 15.99 15.17
CA TYR A 54 1.63 15.54 16.05
C TYR A 54 1.98 15.65 17.54
N ASN A 55 3.24 15.91 17.89
CA ASN A 55 3.71 16.11 19.27
C ASN A 55 3.43 14.94 20.22
N TYR A 56 3.48 13.71 19.71
CA TYR A 56 3.31 12.50 20.52
C TYR A 56 4.42 12.32 21.56
N LYS A 57 4.07 11.74 22.70
CA LYS A 57 4.94 11.48 23.85
C LYS A 57 4.81 10.03 24.33
N VAL A 58 5.85 9.54 25.00
CA VAL A 58 5.77 8.26 25.73
C VAL A 58 4.70 8.38 26.82
N GLY A 59 3.81 7.39 26.88
CA GLY A 59 2.62 7.38 27.72
C GLY A 59 1.32 7.73 26.98
N ASP A 60 1.40 8.33 25.78
CA ASP A 60 0.20 8.63 25.00
C ASP A 60 -0.47 7.35 24.49
N THR A 61 -1.80 7.37 24.42
CA THR A 61 -2.57 6.36 23.68
C THR A 61 -3.08 6.97 22.38
N ILE A 62 -2.72 6.36 21.26
CA ILE A 62 -3.07 6.84 19.92
C ILE A 62 -3.90 5.80 19.16
N ASN A 63 -4.85 6.28 18.35
CA ASN A 63 -5.56 5.44 17.39
C ASN A 63 -4.70 5.33 16.12
N CYS A 64 -4.44 4.09 15.70
CA CYS A 64 -3.73 3.82 14.45
C CYS A 64 -4.57 2.94 13.54
N ARG A 65 -4.64 3.31 12.26
CA ARG A 65 -5.11 2.44 11.19
C ARG A 65 -4.03 1.43 10.84
N ILE A 66 -4.41 0.17 10.64
CA ILE A 66 -3.54 -0.85 10.04
C ILE A 66 -3.42 -0.53 8.54
N ASP A 67 -2.40 0.22 8.15
CA ASP A 67 -2.24 0.72 6.78
C ASP A 67 -1.86 -0.40 5.80
N LYS A 68 -0.98 -1.29 6.24
CA LYS A 68 -0.49 -2.41 5.43
C LYS A 68 0.06 -3.52 6.33
N ILE A 69 -0.15 -4.76 5.92
CA ILE A 69 0.56 -5.93 6.42
C ILE A 69 1.38 -6.48 5.24
N ASN A 70 2.69 -6.62 5.40
CA ASN A 70 3.53 -7.18 4.33
C ASN A 70 3.51 -8.72 4.35
N CYS A 71 4.21 -9.33 3.39
CA CYS A 71 4.30 -10.80 3.30
C CYS A 71 5.13 -11.44 4.43
N SER A 72 5.79 -10.68 5.30
CA SER A 72 6.42 -11.22 6.52
C SER A 72 5.51 -11.09 7.74
N GLY A 73 4.28 -10.60 7.58
CA GLY A 73 3.35 -10.32 8.68
C GLY A 73 3.65 -9.01 9.42
N LYS A 74 4.66 -8.24 9.00
CA LYS A 74 4.97 -6.94 9.58
C LYS A 74 3.85 -5.94 9.33
N VAL A 75 3.37 -5.36 10.42
CA VAL A 75 2.28 -4.39 10.44
C VAL A 75 2.84 -2.97 10.29
N PHE A 76 2.30 -2.22 9.35
CA PHE A 76 2.56 -0.81 9.14
C PHE A 76 1.35 -0.02 9.63
N LEU A 77 1.61 0.96 10.49
CA LEU A 77 0.59 1.73 11.19
C LEU A 77 0.53 3.16 10.65
N GLU A 78 -0.67 3.71 10.53
CA GLU A 78 -0.91 5.12 10.25
C GLU A 78 -1.75 5.72 11.39
N PRO A 79 -1.16 6.57 12.26
CA PRO A 79 -1.89 7.29 13.28
C PRO A 79 -2.99 8.17 12.70
N GLU A 80 -4.10 8.31 13.42
CA GLU A 80 -5.14 9.28 13.07
C GLU A 80 -4.56 10.70 13.09
N ASN A 81 -4.83 11.47 12.02
CA ASN A 81 -4.40 12.87 11.98
C ASN A 81 -5.29 13.71 12.91
N PRO A 82 -4.72 14.57 13.76
CA PRO A 82 -5.50 15.34 14.73
C PRO A 82 -6.53 16.32 14.13
N PHE A 83 -6.35 16.76 12.89
CA PHE A 83 -7.19 17.80 12.26
C PHE A 83 -7.91 17.33 10.99
N TYR A 84 -7.36 16.36 10.27
CA TYR A 84 -7.86 15.94 8.96
C TYR A 84 -8.36 14.51 8.99
N LYS A 85 -9.51 14.26 8.35
CA LYS A 85 -10.07 12.92 8.18
C LYS A 85 -10.15 12.56 6.70
N SER A 86 -9.79 11.32 6.38
CA SER A 86 -9.95 10.81 5.01
C SER A 86 -11.44 10.75 4.64
N GLY A 87 -11.79 11.26 3.47
CA GLY A 87 -13.17 11.39 2.99
C GLY A 87 -13.80 12.77 3.22
N GLU A 88 -13.22 13.61 4.08
CA GLU A 88 -13.76 14.94 4.39
C GLU A 88 -13.19 16.02 3.47
N ILE A 89 -13.94 17.13 3.33
CA ILE A 89 -13.56 18.29 2.51
C ILE A 89 -13.18 19.44 3.43
N TYR A 90 -12.05 20.08 3.14
CA TYR A 90 -11.55 21.23 3.88
C TYR A 90 -11.13 22.35 2.92
N ASP A 91 -11.10 23.57 3.44
CA ASP A 91 -10.50 24.71 2.76
C ASP A 91 -8.99 24.74 3.07
N PHE A 92 -8.17 24.83 2.03
CA PHE A 92 -6.72 24.99 2.13
C PHE A 92 -6.26 26.30 1.52
N ASP A 93 -5.22 26.91 2.09
CA ASP A 93 -4.61 28.11 1.53
C ASP A 93 -3.73 27.74 0.34
N VAL A 94 -3.96 28.39 -0.81
CA VAL A 94 -3.20 28.20 -2.03
C VAL A 94 -1.92 29.03 -1.95
N ILE A 95 -0.78 28.36 -2.09
CA ILE A 95 0.55 28.99 -1.99
C ILE A 95 1.34 28.93 -3.29
N GLY A 96 0.92 28.12 -4.25
CA GLY A 96 1.60 28.04 -5.54
C GLY A 96 0.94 27.09 -6.54
N TYR A 97 1.60 26.96 -7.68
CA TYR A 97 1.18 26.14 -8.81
C TYR A 97 2.36 25.33 -9.30
N SER A 98 2.11 24.12 -9.79
CA SER A 98 3.11 23.24 -10.36
C SER A 98 2.51 22.36 -11.44
N THR A 99 3.37 21.64 -12.14
CA THR A 99 2.96 20.51 -12.98
C THR A 99 3.64 19.26 -12.45
N GLN A 100 2.95 18.12 -12.54
CA GLN A 100 3.54 16.83 -12.20
C GLN A 100 3.24 15.79 -13.26
N ILE A 101 4.09 14.76 -13.34
CA ILE A 101 3.85 13.61 -14.20
C ILE A 101 3.13 12.55 -13.36
N ASN A 102 1.93 12.17 -13.80
CA ASN A 102 1.11 11.18 -13.10
C ASN A 102 1.58 9.72 -13.40
N SER A 103 0.93 8.70 -12.81
CA SER A 103 1.45 7.32 -12.98
C SER A 103 1.28 6.68 -14.35
N ILE A 104 0.58 7.34 -15.27
CA ILE A 104 0.50 6.94 -16.69
C ILE A 104 1.43 7.78 -17.57
N GLY A 105 2.26 8.65 -16.97
CA GLY A 105 3.23 9.45 -17.68
C GLY A 105 2.62 10.63 -18.43
N GLU A 106 1.47 11.14 -17.97
CA GLU A 106 0.86 12.36 -18.48
C GLU A 106 1.15 13.52 -17.53
N THR A 107 1.32 14.71 -18.09
CA THR A 107 1.48 15.94 -17.32
C THR A 107 0.12 16.42 -16.84
N GLU A 108 -0.01 16.63 -15.53
CA GLU A 108 -1.21 17.21 -14.92
C GLU A 108 -0.87 18.50 -14.17
N ASN A 109 -1.81 19.45 -14.21
CA ASN A 109 -1.70 20.70 -13.46
C ASN A 109 -2.02 20.43 -11.97
N THR A 110 -1.17 20.93 -11.09
CA THR A 110 -1.34 20.82 -9.65
C THR A 110 -1.29 22.19 -8.99
N ILE A 111 -2.07 22.33 -7.93
CA ILE A 111 -1.90 23.44 -6.99
C ILE A 111 -1.12 22.95 -5.78
N ILE A 112 -0.31 23.85 -5.24
CA ILE A 112 0.39 23.66 -3.98
C ILE A 112 -0.42 24.40 -2.92
N VAL A 113 -0.87 23.65 -1.92
CA VAL A 113 -1.66 24.19 -0.81
C VAL A 113 -0.95 23.96 0.52
N LYS A 114 -1.24 24.80 1.50
CA LYS A 114 -0.68 24.73 2.85
C LYS A 114 -1.71 24.17 3.83
N ASP A 115 -1.32 23.18 4.62
CA ASP A 115 -2.15 22.64 5.70
C ASP A 115 -2.00 23.43 7.02
N LEU A 116 -2.75 23.04 8.06
CA LEU A 116 -2.73 23.69 9.38
C LEU A 116 -1.38 23.56 10.11
N TYR A 117 -0.55 22.58 9.76
CA TYR A 117 0.81 22.45 10.27
C TYR A 117 1.83 23.25 9.46
N GLY A 118 1.36 23.88 8.38
CA GLY A 118 2.18 24.65 7.47
C GLY A 118 2.92 23.81 6.43
N HIS A 119 2.59 22.53 6.29
CA HIS A 119 3.18 21.68 5.26
C HIS A 119 2.54 21.92 3.89
N GLU A 120 3.36 21.81 2.86
CA GLU A 120 2.93 21.91 1.47
C GLU A 120 2.40 20.56 0.99
N ASN A 121 1.23 20.58 0.35
CA ASN A 121 0.58 19.42 -0.22
C ASN A 121 0.17 19.73 -1.67
N ASN A 122 0.34 18.76 -2.56
CA ASN A 122 -0.11 18.88 -3.95
C ASN A 122 -1.56 18.42 -4.08
N CYS A 123 -2.36 19.17 -4.83
CA CYS A 123 -3.72 18.80 -5.20
C CYS A 123 -3.86 18.87 -6.72
N PRO A 124 -4.09 17.74 -7.42
CA PRO A 124 -4.34 17.74 -8.85
C PRO A 124 -5.63 18.48 -9.20
N LEU A 125 -5.55 19.33 -10.23
CA LEU A 125 -6.71 20.03 -10.79
C LEU A 125 -7.34 19.23 -11.94
N PRO A 126 -8.68 19.25 -12.07
CA PRO A 126 -9.34 18.83 -13.31
C PRO A 126 -8.92 19.72 -14.49
N ASP A 127 -8.83 19.14 -15.69
CA ASP A 127 -8.51 19.87 -16.93
C ASP A 127 -9.47 21.04 -17.21
N SER A 128 -10.70 20.97 -16.68
CA SER A 128 -11.71 22.02 -16.81
C SER A 128 -11.46 23.26 -15.94
N ILE A 129 -10.50 23.22 -15.02
CA ILE A 129 -10.21 24.31 -14.07
C ILE A 129 -8.84 24.86 -14.37
N SER A 130 -8.80 26.14 -14.74
CA SER A 130 -7.55 26.86 -14.95
C SER A 130 -7.03 27.44 -13.64
N HIS A 131 -5.70 27.50 -13.49
CA HIS A 131 -5.07 27.98 -12.27
C HIS A 131 -5.39 29.45 -11.97
N GLU A 132 -5.64 30.27 -13.00
CA GLU A 132 -6.02 31.69 -12.87
C GLU A 132 -7.39 31.88 -12.22
N GLN A 133 -8.22 30.83 -12.14
CA GLN A 133 -9.54 30.87 -11.54
C GLN A 133 -9.53 30.65 -10.02
N ILE A 134 -8.37 30.29 -9.46
CA ILE A 134 -8.24 29.92 -8.04
C ILE A 134 -7.44 31.03 -7.34
N ALA A 135 -8.06 31.69 -6.37
CA ALA A 135 -7.38 32.71 -5.55
C ALA A 135 -7.68 32.52 -4.06
N GLY A 136 -6.63 32.53 -3.25
CA GLY A 136 -6.73 32.45 -1.79
C GLY A 136 -6.93 31.03 -1.29
N LYS A 137 -8.18 30.57 -1.20
CA LYS A 137 -8.53 29.26 -0.63
C LYS A 137 -9.18 28.35 -1.65
N ILE A 138 -9.01 27.05 -1.44
CA ILE A 138 -9.62 26.04 -2.28
C ILE A 138 -10.16 24.87 -1.46
N LYS A 139 -11.29 24.32 -1.91
CA LYS A 139 -11.91 23.13 -1.32
C LYS A 139 -11.30 21.87 -1.88
N CYS A 140 -10.55 21.17 -1.03
CA CYS A 140 -9.95 19.88 -1.35
C CYS A 140 -10.56 18.79 -0.47
N LYS A 141 -10.80 17.63 -1.07
CA LYS A 141 -11.13 16.40 -0.35
C LYS A 141 -9.84 15.70 0.06
N VAL A 142 -9.73 15.33 1.33
CA VAL A 142 -8.63 14.48 1.81
C VAL A 142 -8.95 13.06 1.40
N VAL A 143 -8.36 12.57 0.31
CA VAL A 143 -8.58 11.20 -0.17
C VAL A 143 -7.96 10.18 0.79
N ARG A 144 -6.75 10.49 1.26
CA ARG A 144 -5.99 9.63 2.15
C ARG A 144 -4.98 10.45 2.94
N ILE A 145 -4.61 9.93 4.10
CA ILE A 145 -3.43 10.37 4.85
C ILE A 145 -2.45 9.20 4.90
N LYS A 146 -1.18 9.47 4.58
CA LYS A 146 -0.11 8.47 4.61
C LYS A 146 1.18 9.13 5.06
N LYS A 147 1.80 8.56 6.09
CA LYS A 147 3.00 9.09 6.76
C LYS A 147 2.81 10.53 7.20
N GLY A 148 1.62 10.86 7.72
CA GLY A 148 1.25 12.22 8.13
C GLY A 148 0.99 13.20 6.98
N GLN A 149 1.26 12.83 5.71
CA GLN A 149 1.04 13.69 4.55
C GLN A 149 -0.38 13.52 3.98
N LEU A 150 -0.97 14.62 3.51
CA LEU A 150 -2.30 14.64 2.94
C LEU A 150 -2.26 14.37 1.44
N PHE A 151 -3.11 13.46 0.97
CA PHE A 151 -3.33 13.21 -0.46
C PHE A 151 -4.68 13.82 -0.81
N LEU A 152 -4.62 14.91 -1.57
CA LEU A 152 -5.76 15.80 -1.84
C LEU A 152 -6.25 15.61 -3.27
N ILE A 153 -7.56 15.79 -3.47
CA ILE A 153 -8.15 16.02 -4.79
C ILE A 153 -9.06 17.25 -4.72
N HIS A 154 -9.21 17.94 -5.84
CA HIS A 154 -10.17 19.03 -5.93
C HIS A 154 -11.60 18.51 -5.68
N SER A 155 -12.41 19.28 -4.94
CA SER A 155 -13.78 18.87 -4.57
C SER A 155 -14.71 18.61 -5.76
N SER A 156 -14.48 19.26 -6.91
CA SER A 156 -15.26 19.00 -8.14
C SER A 156 -14.82 17.74 -8.90
N THR A 157 -13.67 17.14 -8.59
CA THR A 157 -13.19 15.94 -9.29
C THR A 157 -14.11 14.73 -9.06
N GLU A 158 -14.86 14.71 -7.95
CA GLU A 158 -15.81 13.62 -7.67
C GLU A 158 -17.01 13.58 -8.63
N SER A 159 -17.35 14.69 -9.30
CA SER A 159 -18.53 14.75 -10.16
C SER A 159 -18.29 14.24 -11.58
N THR A 160 -17.04 14.14 -12.03
CA THR A 160 -16.71 13.83 -13.44
C THR A 160 -16.22 12.41 -13.67
N LYS A 161 -15.66 11.73 -12.66
CA LYS A 161 -15.18 10.34 -12.79
C LYS A 161 -15.92 9.43 -11.83
N LYS A 162 -16.67 8.45 -12.35
CA LYS A 162 -17.16 7.33 -11.53
C LYS A 162 -15.94 6.60 -10.96
N LEU A 163 -15.68 6.80 -9.68
CA LEU A 163 -14.55 6.17 -9.00
C LEU A 163 -14.84 4.69 -8.82
N LEU A 164 -13.91 3.85 -9.28
CA LEU A 164 -13.94 2.42 -9.01
C LEU A 164 -13.81 2.19 -7.50
N GLN A 165 -14.48 1.16 -6.99
CA GLN A 165 -14.48 0.85 -5.56
C GLN A 165 -13.38 -0.15 -5.21
N ILE A 166 -12.64 0.11 -4.14
CA ILE A 166 -11.65 -0.82 -3.59
C ILE A 166 -12.31 -2.17 -3.27
N GLY A 167 -11.63 -3.26 -3.60
CA GLY A 167 -12.07 -4.64 -3.42
C GLY A 167 -13.04 -5.14 -4.50
N LYS A 168 -13.54 -4.27 -5.37
CA LYS A 168 -14.40 -4.67 -6.49
C LYS A 168 -13.58 -5.03 -7.72
N LYS A 169 -14.19 -5.85 -8.57
CA LYS A 169 -13.64 -6.33 -9.84
C LYS A 169 -14.22 -5.54 -11.00
N TYR A 170 -13.37 -5.22 -11.96
CA TYR A 170 -13.76 -4.54 -13.18
C TYR A 170 -12.98 -5.12 -14.36
N THR A 171 -13.50 -4.93 -15.56
CA THR A 171 -12.82 -5.28 -16.80
C THR A 171 -12.01 -4.08 -17.27
N PHE A 172 -10.80 -4.35 -17.75
CA PHE A 172 -9.89 -3.35 -18.29
C PHE A 172 -9.39 -3.81 -19.64
N THR A 173 -9.22 -2.88 -20.58
CA THR A 173 -8.61 -3.17 -21.88
C THR A 173 -7.18 -2.65 -21.89
N VAL A 174 -6.20 -3.48 -22.23
CA VAL A 174 -4.82 -3.04 -22.43
C VAL A 174 -4.79 -2.17 -23.69
N HIS A 175 -4.58 -0.87 -23.51
CA HIS A 175 -4.65 0.12 -24.58
C HIS A 175 -3.31 0.28 -25.29
N GLU A 176 -2.21 0.40 -24.53
CA GLU A 176 -0.88 0.58 -25.08
C GLU A 176 0.22 0.05 -24.15
N ILE A 177 1.46 0.04 -24.64
CA ILE A 177 2.66 -0.23 -23.85
C ILE A 177 3.55 1.01 -23.92
N LYS A 178 3.73 1.69 -22.79
CA LYS A 178 4.49 2.94 -22.70
C LYS A 178 5.81 2.71 -21.97
N ASP A 179 6.89 3.31 -22.45
CA ASP A 179 8.18 3.31 -21.76
C ASP A 179 8.30 4.60 -20.93
N LEU A 180 8.43 4.45 -19.61
CA LEU A 180 8.56 5.56 -18.66
C LEU A 180 9.81 5.30 -17.81
N ASP A 181 10.82 6.15 -17.95
CA ASP A 181 12.09 6.05 -17.23
C ASP A 181 12.78 4.67 -17.37
N ASN A 182 12.82 4.12 -18.59
CA ASN A 182 13.35 2.78 -18.92
C ASN A 182 12.57 1.62 -18.28
N ILE A 183 11.35 1.88 -17.80
CA ILE A 183 10.44 0.86 -17.30
C ILE A 183 9.23 0.84 -18.22
N LYS A 184 8.96 -0.33 -18.81
CA LYS A 184 7.77 -0.52 -19.63
C LYS A 184 6.53 -0.74 -18.76
N PHE A 185 5.44 -0.08 -19.11
CA PHE A 185 4.14 -0.20 -18.48
C PHE A 185 3.09 -0.62 -19.50
N TYR A 186 2.19 -1.52 -19.10
CA TYR A 186 0.91 -1.67 -19.77
C TYR A 186 -0.01 -0.54 -19.29
N ILE A 187 -0.55 0.24 -20.23
CA ILE A 187 -1.58 1.24 -19.95
C ILE A 187 -2.94 0.59 -20.24
N LEU A 188 -3.84 0.63 -19.26
CA LEU A 188 -5.15 -0.01 -19.32
C LEU A 188 -6.26 1.00 -19.13
N HIS A 189 -7.34 0.87 -19.89
CA HIS A 189 -8.55 1.67 -19.72
C HIS A 189 -9.68 0.84 -19.10
N ASP A 190 -10.43 1.44 -18.18
CA ASP A 190 -11.71 0.89 -17.73
C ASP A 190 -12.87 1.33 -18.64
N ASP A 191 -14.08 0.83 -18.37
CA ASP A 191 -15.29 1.16 -19.13
C ASP A 191 -15.75 2.62 -18.97
N TYR A 192 -15.15 3.37 -18.03
CA TYR A 192 -15.44 4.79 -17.80
C TYR A 192 -14.39 5.72 -18.44
N GLY A 193 -13.40 5.16 -19.15
CA GLY A 193 -12.33 5.91 -19.79
C GLY A 193 -11.21 6.35 -18.83
N ASN A 194 -11.13 5.78 -17.62
CA ASN A 194 -10.00 6.03 -16.72
C ASN A 194 -8.81 5.15 -17.10
N SER A 195 -7.60 5.70 -16.98
CA SER A 195 -6.36 5.03 -17.34
C SER A 195 -5.54 4.57 -16.13
N TYR A 196 -4.91 3.41 -16.26
CA TYR A 196 -4.15 2.75 -15.20
C TYR A 196 -2.85 2.16 -15.75
N ALA A 197 -1.80 2.11 -14.94
CA ALA A 197 -0.50 1.55 -15.34
C ALA A 197 -0.14 0.27 -14.57
N LEU A 198 0.31 -0.75 -15.29
CA LEU A 198 0.90 -1.97 -14.73
C LEU A 198 2.33 -2.16 -15.22
N LYS A 199 3.30 -2.30 -14.31
CA LYS A 199 4.71 -2.53 -14.67
C LYS A 199 4.87 -3.85 -15.42
N GLN A 200 5.41 -3.80 -16.63
CA GLN A 200 5.46 -4.96 -17.50
C GLN A 200 6.29 -6.11 -16.91
N ASP A 201 7.40 -5.80 -16.24
CA ASP A 201 8.29 -6.77 -15.59
C ASP A 201 7.58 -7.65 -14.53
N MET A 202 6.65 -7.07 -13.77
CA MET A 202 5.87 -7.78 -12.75
C MET A 202 4.83 -8.74 -13.34
N TYR A 203 4.35 -8.46 -14.55
CA TYR A 203 3.24 -9.18 -15.18
C TYR A 203 3.62 -9.85 -16.51
N LYS A 204 4.90 -10.07 -16.80
CA LYS A 204 5.34 -10.71 -18.06
C LYS A 204 4.64 -12.05 -18.30
N HIS A 205 4.54 -12.86 -17.26
CA HIS A 205 3.94 -14.20 -17.31
C HIS A 205 2.41 -14.21 -17.48
N TYR A 206 1.74 -13.04 -17.41
CA TYR A 206 0.31 -12.93 -17.71
C TYR A 206 0.03 -12.88 -19.22
N ASN A 207 1.07 -12.73 -20.05
CA ASN A 207 0.98 -12.62 -21.52
C ASN A 207 -0.02 -11.53 -21.95
N LEU A 208 0.06 -10.35 -21.31
CA LEU A 208 -0.78 -9.20 -21.67
C LEU A 208 -0.36 -8.63 -23.03
N CYS A 209 -1.34 -8.31 -23.87
CA CYS A 209 -1.15 -7.70 -25.18
C CYS A 209 -2.21 -6.62 -25.43
N ILE A 210 -1.90 -5.67 -26.32
CA ILE A 210 -2.80 -4.56 -26.70
C ILE A 210 -4.13 -5.12 -27.24
N GLY A 211 -5.24 -4.50 -26.85
CA GLY A 211 -6.61 -4.91 -27.16
C GLY A 211 -7.17 -6.01 -26.26
N ARG A 212 -6.34 -6.65 -25.42
CA ARG A 212 -6.80 -7.70 -24.51
C ARG A 212 -7.61 -7.11 -23.36
N GLN A 213 -8.78 -7.69 -23.12
CA GLN A 213 -9.57 -7.45 -21.92
C GLN A 213 -9.12 -8.37 -20.78
N ILE A 214 -8.96 -7.80 -19.59
CA ILE A 214 -8.60 -8.53 -18.37
C ILE A 214 -9.45 -8.09 -17.18
N GLU A 215 -9.75 -9.04 -16.29
CA GLU A 215 -10.40 -8.74 -15.01
C GLU A 215 -9.32 -8.33 -14.00
N CYS A 216 -9.46 -7.14 -13.41
CA CYS A 216 -8.62 -6.69 -12.32
C CYS A 216 -9.46 -6.37 -11.07
N VAL A 217 -8.85 -6.55 -9.90
CA VAL A 217 -9.37 -6.06 -8.63
C VAL A 217 -8.75 -4.70 -8.33
N VAL A 218 -9.56 -3.73 -7.91
CA VAL A 218 -9.05 -2.46 -7.38
C VAL A 218 -8.52 -2.72 -5.97
N THR A 219 -7.22 -2.57 -5.78
CA THR A 219 -6.58 -2.96 -4.51
C THR A 219 -6.53 -1.84 -3.49
N LYS A 220 -6.13 -0.64 -3.90
CA LYS A 220 -5.91 0.52 -3.00
C LYS A 220 -5.60 1.80 -3.79
N PHE A 221 -5.48 2.91 -3.09
CA PHE A 221 -4.86 4.13 -3.61
C PHE A 221 -3.32 4.04 -3.61
N GLY A 222 -2.71 4.56 -4.68
CA GLY A 222 -1.30 4.87 -4.78
C GLY A 222 -0.91 6.12 -3.98
N SER A 223 0.38 6.45 -3.99
CA SER A 223 0.88 7.72 -3.45
C SER A 223 0.56 8.92 -4.34
N ASP A 224 0.14 8.68 -5.56
CA ASP A 224 -0.29 9.66 -6.55
C ASP A 224 -1.80 9.93 -6.47
N GLY A 225 -2.49 9.39 -5.46
CA GLY A 225 -3.96 9.47 -5.36
C GLY A 225 -4.71 8.60 -6.39
N GLN A 226 -4.02 7.97 -7.35
CA GLN A 226 -4.64 7.08 -8.32
C GLN A 226 -4.89 5.69 -7.76
N LEU A 227 -5.96 5.04 -8.19
CA LEU A 227 -6.24 3.66 -7.80
C LEU A 227 -5.22 2.70 -8.43
N LYS A 228 -4.79 1.70 -7.67
CA LYS A 228 -3.94 0.60 -8.13
C LYS A 228 -4.80 -0.64 -8.34
N ILE A 229 -4.60 -1.27 -9.49
CA ILE A 229 -5.32 -2.47 -9.89
C ILE A 229 -4.38 -3.69 -9.88
N GLU A 230 -4.93 -4.87 -9.63
CA GLU A 230 -4.22 -6.14 -9.66
C GLU A 230 -4.99 -7.11 -10.55
N PRO A 231 -4.40 -7.58 -11.67
CA PRO A 231 -5.08 -8.52 -12.54
C PRO A 231 -5.28 -9.88 -11.87
N LYS A 232 -6.39 -10.54 -12.20
CA LYS A 232 -6.66 -11.91 -11.78
C LYS A 232 -5.50 -12.82 -12.21
N HIS A 233 -4.92 -13.52 -11.25
CA HIS A 233 -3.76 -14.35 -11.52
C HIS A 233 -4.10 -15.53 -12.46
N PRO A 234 -3.27 -15.79 -13.50
CA PRO A 234 -3.57 -16.78 -14.54
C PRO A 234 -3.62 -18.23 -14.02
N HIS A 235 -2.84 -18.55 -12.98
CA HIS A 235 -2.75 -19.91 -12.43
C HIS A 235 -3.41 -20.07 -11.04
N TYR A 236 -2.99 -19.27 -10.06
CA TYR A 236 -3.48 -19.34 -8.68
C TYR A 236 -4.86 -18.72 -8.44
N LYS A 237 -5.65 -19.38 -7.58
CA LYS A 237 -6.90 -18.86 -7.01
C LYS A 237 -6.73 -18.64 -5.52
N ILE A 238 -7.16 -17.46 -5.05
CA ILE A 238 -7.17 -17.12 -3.61
C ILE A 238 -8.04 -18.15 -2.85
N GLY A 239 -7.54 -18.59 -1.68
CA GLY A 239 -8.18 -19.58 -0.82
C GLY A 239 -7.94 -21.04 -1.25
N LYS A 240 -7.17 -21.30 -2.31
CA LYS A 240 -6.81 -22.65 -2.76
C LYS A 240 -5.38 -23.00 -2.39
N LYS A 241 -5.12 -24.30 -2.28
CA LYS A 241 -3.80 -24.85 -1.95
C LYS A 241 -3.12 -25.38 -3.21
N TYR A 242 -1.82 -25.16 -3.31
CA TYR A 242 -1.00 -25.64 -4.41
C TYR A 242 0.35 -26.13 -3.88
N PRO A 243 0.97 -27.13 -4.53
CA PRO A 243 2.34 -27.50 -4.25
C PRO A 243 3.28 -26.45 -4.87
N PHE A 244 4.22 -25.95 -4.08
CA PHE A 244 5.30 -25.05 -4.52
C PHE A 244 6.64 -25.71 -4.28
N LYS A 245 7.56 -25.59 -5.24
CA LYS A 245 8.88 -26.21 -5.12
C LYS A 245 9.71 -25.44 -4.10
N PHE A 246 10.13 -26.11 -3.03
CA PHE A 246 11.04 -25.53 -2.04
C PHE A 246 12.37 -25.17 -2.69
N LEU A 247 12.90 -24.00 -2.33
CA LEU A 247 14.20 -23.54 -2.82
C LEU A 247 15.19 -23.38 -1.67
N ARG A 248 14.88 -22.55 -0.67
CA ARG A 248 15.76 -22.26 0.48
C ARG A 248 15.02 -21.60 1.64
N ILE A 249 15.72 -21.42 2.75
CA ILE A 249 15.31 -20.57 3.88
C ILE A 249 16.25 -19.34 3.88
N ASP A 250 15.68 -18.14 3.92
CA ASP A 250 16.41 -16.89 4.03
C ASP A 250 16.17 -16.24 5.40
N ASN A 251 17.14 -15.47 5.90
CA ASN A 251 16.94 -14.60 7.05
C ASN A 251 16.30 -13.29 6.57
N ASP A 252 15.22 -12.85 7.22
CA ASP A 252 14.53 -11.58 6.98
C ASP A 252 14.68 -10.72 8.25
N PRO A 253 15.77 -9.96 8.41
CA PRO A 253 16.02 -9.22 9.63
C PRO A 253 14.91 -8.18 9.84
N ASP A 254 14.09 -8.34 10.88
CA ASP A 254 13.19 -7.28 11.33
C ASP A 254 13.92 -6.40 12.36
N LEU A 255 13.63 -5.11 12.37
CA LEU A 255 14.23 -4.14 13.30
C LEU A 255 13.88 -4.47 14.77
N LEU A 256 12.80 -5.21 15.00
CA LEU A 256 12.37 -5.67 16.33
C LEU A 256 12.86 -7.09 16.66
N ASP A 257 13.12 -7.92 15.66
CA ASP A 257 13.47 -9.33 15.83
C ASP A 257 14.63 -9.69 14.89
N LYS A 258 15.82 -9.82 15.49
CA LYS A 258 17.08 -9.96 14.76
C LYS A 258 17.21 -11.31 14.03
N GLU A 259 16.31 -12.26 14.24
CA GLU A 259 16.44 -13.63 13.70
C GLU A 259 15.16 -14.17 13.01
N SER A 260 14.36 -13.31 12.37
CA SER A 260 13.20 -13.81 11.62
C SER A 260 13.63 -14.58 10.36
N LYS A 261 13.10 -15.79 10.15
CA LYS A 261 13.36 -16.67 9.00
C LYS A 261 12.16 -16.72 8.07
N VAL A 262 12.39 -16.81 6.76
CA VAL A 262 11.34 -16.97 5.74
C VAL A 262 11.68 -18.11 4.79
N ILE A 263 10.65 -18.81 4.30
CA ILE A 263 10.82 -19.86 3.29
C ILE A 263 10.69 -19.25 1.90
N ILE A 264 11.61 -19.59 0.99
CA ILE A 264 11.56 -19.24 -0.42
C ILE A 264 11.17 -20.46 -1.24
N VAL A 265 10.16 -20.30 -2.09
CA VAL A 265 9.68 -21.32 -3.02
C VAL A 265 9.64 -20.78 -4.45
N LEU A 266 9.62 -21.68 -5.44
CA LEU A 266 9.36 -21.35 -6.84
C LEU A 266 7.88 -21.57 -7.15
N ASP A 267 7.28 -20.59 -7.82
CA ASP A 267 5.93 -20.68 -8.35
C ASP A 267 5.89 -21.45 -9.70
N ALA A 268 4.70 -21.60 -10.28
CA ALA A 268 4.47 -22.33 -11.54
C ALA A 268 5.15 -21.68 -12.76
N TYR A 269 5.65 -20.46 -12.62
CA TYR A 269 6.39 -19.71 -13.63
C TYR A 269 7.89 -19.63 -13.31
N GLY A 270 8.36 -20.33 -12.28
CA GLY A 270 9.75 -20.30 -11.83
C GLY A 270 10.14 -19.01 -11.11
N ILE A 271 9.17 -18.26 -10.58
CA ILE A 271 9.40 -17.01 -9.86
C ILE A 271 9.56 -17.29 -8.36
N GLU A 272 10.64 -16.77 -7.76
CA GLU A 272 10.84 -16.84 -6.31
C GLU A 272 9.76 -16.06 -5.55
N THR A 273 9.16 -16.75 -4.58
CA THR A 273 8.07 -16.25 -3.73
C THR A 273 8.34 -16.61 -2.28
N LYS A 274 8.07 -15.66 -1.37
CA LYS A 274 8.18 -15.86 0.08
C LYS A 274 6.93 -16.55 0.62
N VAL A 275 7.11 -17.50 1.52
CA VAL A 275 6.04 -18.14 2.29
C VAL A 275 6.13 -17.69 3.74
N SER A 276 5.04 -17.12 4.25
CA SER A 276 4.93 -16.74 5.66
C SER A 276 4.69 -17.98 6.52
N SER A 277 5.44 -18.11 7.61
CA SER A 277 5.19 -19.12 8.66
C SER A 277 5.02 -18.44 10.01
N TYR A 278 3.95 -18.79 10.72
CA TYR A 278 3.75 -18.37 12.11
C TYR A 278 4.28 -19.40 13.13
N LYS A 279 4.84 -20.52 12.64
CA LYS A 279 5.33 -21.63 13.47
C LYS A 279 6.85 -21.71 13.36
N PRO A 280 7.61 -21.25 14.37
CA PRO A 280 9.07 -21.32 14.37
C PRO A 280 9.57 -22.76 14.22
N GLU A 281 8.84 -23.74 14.79
CA GLU A 281 9.26 -25.14 14.79
C GLU A 281 9.33 -25.76 13.38
N ILE A 282 8.80 -25.09 12.35
CA ILE A 282 8.93 -25.58 10.99
C ILE A 282 10.38 -25.55 10.52
N PHE A 283 11.16 -24.57 10.98
CA PHE A 283 12.55 -24.38 10.57
C PHE A 283 13.50 -25.42 11.18
N ASP A 284 13.04 -26.18 12.17
CA ASP A 284 13.82 -27.26 12.82
C ASP A 284 13.67 -28.61 12.10
N LYS A 285 12.83 -28.69 11.06
CA LYS A 285 12.56 -29.91 10.30
C LYS A 285 13.17 -29.84 8.90
N PRO A 286 13.59 -30.99 8.33
CA PRO A 286 14.00 -31.03 6.94
C PRO A 286 12.83 -30.61 6.04
N MET A 287 13.08 -29.67 5.13
CA MET A 287 12.07 -29.17 4.19
C MET A 287 11.81 -30.20 3.09
N PRO A 288 10.54 -30.49 2.76
CA PRO A 288 10.21 -31.34 1.63
C PRO A 288 10.56 -30.66 0.30
N GLU A 289 10.68 -31.44 -0.79
CA GLU A 289 10.89 -30.88 -2.13
C GLU A 289 9.74 -29.95 -2.56
N TYR A 290 8.52 -30.27 -2.15
CA TYR A 290 7.33 -29.46 -2.40
C TYR A 290 6.59 -29.15 -1.11
N LEU A 291 6.21 -27.88 -0.95
CA LEU A 291 5.40 -27.37 0.15
C LEU A 291 4.00 -27.09 -0.34
N ASN A 292 2.99 -27.62 0.36
CA ASN A 292 1.59 -27.28 0.10
C ASN A 292 1.28 -25.94 0.77
N CYS A 293 1.19 -24.88 -0.02
CA CYS A 293 0.90 -23.53 0.48
C CYS A 293 -0.53 -23.11 0.14
N LEU A 294 -1.16 -22.39 1.07
CA LEU A 294 -2.41 -21.69 0.81
C LEU A 294 -2.11 -20.37 0.09
N VAL A 295 -2.83 -20.09 -0.99
CA VAL A 295 -2.77 -18.78 -1.66
C VAL A 295 -3.71 -17.84 -0.93
N GLU A 296 -3.16 -16.95 -0.11
CA GLU A 296 -3.93 -15.98 0.66
C GLU A 296 -4.31 -14.73 -0.16
N GLY A 297 -3.51 -14.43 -1.17
CA GLY A 297 -3.68 -13.25 -2.01
C GLY A 297 -2.77 -13.27 -3.22
N VAL A 298 -2.87 -12.22 -4.03
CA VAL A 298 -1.98 -11.96 -5.16
C VAL A 298 -1.58 -10.50 -5.10
N ARG A 299 -0.29 -10.21 -5.33
CA ARG A 299 0.25 -8.86 -5.30
C ARG A 299 1.40 -8.73 -6.27
N LYS A 300 1.35 -7.73 -7.15
CA LYS A 300 2.35 -7.46 -8.18
C LYS A 300 2.64 -8.71 -9.02
N GLY A 301 1.60 -9.45 -9.37
CA GLY A 301 1.69 -10.69 -10.14
C GLY A 301 2.20 -11.90 -9.37
N LYS A 302 2.56 -11.78 -8.09
CA LYS A 302 3.04 -12.91 -7.27
C LYS A 302 1.98 -13.38 -6.27
N ALA A 303 1.93 -14.69 -6.01
CA ALA A 303 1.08 -15.23 -4.96
C ALA A 303 1.60 -14.83 -3.57
N ILE A 304 0.69 -14.53 -2.64
CA ILE A 304 0.98 -14.41 -1.20
C ILE A 304 0.66 -15.76 -0.58
N LEU A 305 1.65 -16.37 0.06
CA LEU A 305 1.61 -17.76 0.47
C LEU A 305 1.77 -17.91 1.98
N SER A 306 0.99 -18.81 2.57
CA SER A 306 1.18 -19.28 3.94
C SER A 306 1.26 -20.80 4.00
N ILE A 307 1.96 -21.30 5.03
CA ILE A 307 2.04 -22.73 5.31
C ILE A 307 0.74 -23.18 5.96
N TRP A 308 0.19 -24.29 5.46
CA TRP A 308 -0.98 -24.94 6.02
C TRP A 308 -0.61 -26.03 7.03
#